data_AF-A0A1F3US45-F1
#
_entry.id   AF-A0A1F3US45-F1
#
_cell.length_a   1.000
_cell.length_b   1.000
_cell.length_c   1.000
_cell.angle_alpha   90.00
_cell.angle_beta   90.00
_cell.angle_gamma   90.00
#
_symmetry.space_group_name_H-M   'P 1'
#
loop_
_entity.id
_entity.type
_entity.pdbx_description
1 polymer ?
#
loop_
_entity_poly.entity_id
_entity_poly.type
_entity_poly.pdbx_seq_one_letter_code
_entity_poly.pdbx_strand_id
1 'polypeptide(L)'
;MKTDGGIKVMVELDAEGYSKAALERARAACMEIFQKRLENKYGYSPNIFADSDPSRIRIEVAGARNEQALVQLLTRSANLRFCETFTFAELAAGIMELFESDDPRSKLGSLHVGAAENSPVVGYAMARDTAQINKFLSGQEAMNIFGSSVQFLWGAKACNPEREFELYAVRANGNRKEELWSKIIEQSDVFEENGRVSVSVQFTEHGAQEWAAFTNKNKMRYVAIALDKQVYSCPMVLSEITSGETVISGSFTLEEAKDLSSLLNVGSLPVGVRIASMKKVRGKGK
;
A
#
# COMPACT_ATOMS: atom_id res chain seq x y z
N MET A 1 -24.01 -29.80 -16.33
CA MET A 1 -23.30 -28.51 -16.25
C MET A 1 -21.80 -28.76 -16.40
N LYS A 2 -21.14 -28.08 -17.35
CA LYS A 2 -19.68 -28.11 -17.48
C LYS A 2 -19.10 -27.44 -16.23
N THR A 3 -18.18 -28.07 -15.52
CA THR A 3 -17.39 -27.33 -14.53
C THR A 3 -16.33 -26.57 -15.32
N ASP A 4 -16.48 -25.25 -15.39
CA ASP A 4 -15.37 -24.41 -15.84
C ASP A 4 -14.17 -24.70 -14.93
N GLY A 5 -12.98 -24.82 -15.53
CA GLY A 5 -11.75 -24.94 -14.76
C GLY A 5 -11.59 -23.76 -13.78
N GLY A 6 -10.57 -23.80 -12.93
CA GLY A 6 -10.38 -22.74 -11.95
C GLY A 6 -8.97 -22.73 -11.38
N ILE A 7 -8.79 -21.98 -10.31
CA ILE A 7 -7.51 -21.90 -9.60
C ILE A 7 -7.74 -22.29 -8.14
N LYS A 8 -6.91 -23.20 -7.63
CA LYS A 8 -6.79 -23.46 -6.19
C LYS A 8 -5.57 -22.73 -5.66
N VAL A 9 -5.75 -22.00 -4.59
CA VAL A 9 -4.73 -21.19 -3.92
C VAL A 9 -4.66 -21.62 -2.47
N MET A 10 -3.43 -21.77 -1.97
CA MET A 10 -3.16 -21.86 -0.54
C MET A 10 -2.47 -20.57 -0.12
N VAL A 11 -3.15 -19.81 0.72
CA VAL A 11 -2.64 -18.59 1.33
C VAL A 11 -2.08 -18.95 2.71
N GLU A 12 -0.94 -18.38 3.05
CA GLU A 12 -0.29 -18.53 4.35
C GLU A 12 -0.17 -17.15 5.01
N LEU A 13 -0.64 -17.08 6.25
CA LEU A 13 -0.61 -15.92 7.12
C LEU A 13 0.76 -15.82 7.79
N ASP A 14 1.25 -14.60 7.94
CA ASP A 14 2.41 -14.33 8.77
C ASP A 14 2.04 -14.51 10.25
N ALA A 15 2.41 -15.64 10.81
CA ALA A 15 2.05 -16.02 12.17
C ALA A 15 3.03 -15.47 13.24
N GLU A 16 4.09 -14.76 12.84
CA GLU A 16 5.13 -14.32 13.76
C GLU A 16 4.55 -13.39 14.85
N GLY A 17 4.79 -13.73 16.12
CA GLY A 17 4.30 -12.96 17.27
C GLY A 17 2.81 -13.12 17.59
N TYR A 18 2.02 -13.89 16.83
CA TYR A 18 0.61 -14.13 17.12
C TYR A 18 0.40 -15.27 18.12
N SER A 19 -0.49 -15.05 19.10
CA SER A 19 -1.05 -16.17 19.86
C SER A 19 -2.01 -16.97 18.98
N LYS A 20 -2.22 -18.26 19.29
CA LYS A 20 -3.14 -19.12 18.52
C LYS A 20 -4.54 -18.50 18.37
N ALA A 21 -5.11 -17.96 19.44
CA ALA A 21 -6.44 -17.34 19.40
C ALA A 21 -6.46 -16.02 18.61
N ALA A 22 -5.36 -15.27 18.60
CA ALA A 22 -5.24 -14.08 17.75
C ALA A 22 -5.13 -14.46 16.26
N LEU A 23 -4.34 -15.49 15.94
CA LEU A 23 -4.17 -15.98 14.58
C LEU A 23 -5.48 -16.52 14.00
N GLU A 24 -6.26 -17.27 14.77
CA GLU A 24 -7.58 -17.76 14.33
C GLU A 24 -8.57 -16.63 14.01
N ARG A 25 -8.58 -15.56 14.82
CA ARG A 25 -9.40 -14.36 14.54
C ARG A 25 -8.91 -13.64 13.28
N ALA A 26 -7.60 -13.48 13.13
CA ALA A 26 -7.01 -12.89 11.92
C ALA A 26 -7.33 -13.72 10.68
N ARG A 27 -7.30 -15.05 10.78
CA ARG A 27 -7.65 -15.98 9.71
C ARG A 27 -9.11 -15.85 9.30
N ALA A 28 -10.04 -15.81 10.25
CA ALA A 28 -11.46 -15.61 9.97
C ALA A 28 -11.71 -14.28 9.24
N ALA A 29 -11.13 -13.19 9.73
CA ALA A 29 -11.23 -11.87 9.09
C ALA A 29 -10.60 -11.86 7.68
N CYS A 30 -9.46 -12.53 7.46
CA CYS A 30 -8.89 -12.69 6.12
C CYS A 30 -9.83 -13.42 5.17
N MET A 31 -10.49 -14.48 5.62
CA MET A 31 -11.44 -15.24 4.79
C MET A 31 -12.61 -14.36 4.33
N GLU A 32 -13.18 -13.53 5.22
CA GLU A 32 -14.25 -12.58 4.87
C GLU A 32 -13.76 -11.52 3.86
N ILE A 33 -12.56 -10.99 4.04
CA ILE A 33 -11.96 -10.02 3.11
C ILE A 33 -11.72 -10.66 1.75
N PHE A 34 -11.18 -11.89 1.69
CA PHE A 34 -10.96 -12.60 0.44
C PHE A 34 -12.27 -12.88 -0.29
N GLN A 35 -13.33 -13.28 0.43
CA GLN A 35 -14.66 -13.44 -0.14
C GLN A 35 -15.11 -12.16 -0.84
N LYS A 36 -15.16 -11.05 -0.10
CA LYS A 36 -15.62 -9.75 -0.61
C LYS A 36 -14.79 -9.26 -1.79
N ARG A 37 -13.46 -9.40 -1.76
CA ARG A 37 -12.58 -8.98 -2.86
C ARG A 37 -12.85 -9.78 -4.13
N LEU A 38 -13.01 -11.09 -4.01
CA LEU A 38 -13.25 -11.99 -5.15
C LEU A 38 -14.62 -11.74 -5.79
N GLU A 39 -15.64 -11.49 -4.97
CA GLU A 39 -16.98 -11.15 -5.41
C GLU A 39 -17.04 -9.74 -6.05
N ASN A 40 -16.54 -8.71 -5.36
CA ASN A 40 -16.69 -7.32 -5.80
C ASN A 40 -15.91 -7.01 -7.07
N LYS A 41 -14.69 -7.57 -7.23
CA LYS A 41 -13.83 -7.22 -8.36
C LYS A 41 -14.14 -8.02 -9.63
N TYR A 42 -14.38 -9.32 -9.48
CA TYR A 42 -14.46 -10.24 -10.62
C TYR A 42 -15.75 -11.06 -10.66
N GLY A 43 -16.66 -10.88 -9.71
CA GLY A 43 -17.90 -11.65 -9.62
C GLY A 43 -17.66 -13.14 -9.36
N TYR A 44 -16.50 -13.52 -8.81
CA TYR A 44 -16.23 -14.91 -8.49
C TYR A 44 -17.05 -15.35 -7.27
N SER A 45 -17.50 -16.59 -7.28
CA SER A 45 -18.05 -17.28 -6.10
C SER A 45 -17.01 -18.27 -5.57
N PRO A 46 -16.07 -17.84 -4.71
CA PRO A 46 -15.03 -18.71 -4.22
C PRO A 46 -15.54 -19.67 -3.14
N ASN A 47 -14.88 -20.83 -3.04
CA ASN A 47 -14.99 -21.71 -1.88
C ASN A 47 -13.75 -21.50 -1.01
N ILE A 48 -13.93 -20.99 0.21
CA ILE A 48 -12.86 -20.64 1.13
C ILE A 48 -12.92 -21.54 2.37
N PHE A 49 -11.81 -22.21 2.68
CA PHE A 49 -11.73 -23.17 3.78
C PHE A 49 -10.56 -22.85 4.72
N ALA A 50 -10.80 -23.02 6.01
CA ALA A 50 -9.74 -23.21 6.98
C ALA A 50 -8.88 -24.42 6.60
N ASP A 51 -7.57 -24.31 6.70
CA ASP A 51 -6.73 -25.49 6.70
C ASP A 51 -6.61 -26.08 8.12
N SER A 52 -6.07 -27.30 8.22
CA SER A 52 -5.65 -27.88 9.48
C SER A 52 -4.53 -27.09 10.15
N ASP A 53 -3.68 -26.45 9.34
CA ASP A 53 -2.69 -25.48 9.80
C ASP A 53 -3.40 -24.13 10.05
N PRO A 54 -3.38 -23.58 11.30
CA PRO A 54 -4.06 -22.34 11.64
C PRO A 54 -3.49 -21.10 10.95
N SER A 55 -2.32 -21.22 10.31
CA SER A 55 -1.73 -20.15 9.49
C SER A 55 -2.19 -20.22 8.02
N ARG A 56 -3.03 -21.18 7.60
CA ARG A 56 -3.34 -21.40 6.19
C ARG A 56 -4.83 -21.34 5.86
N ILE A 57 -5.09 -20.80 4.66
CA ILE A 57 -6.42 -20.71 4.06
C ILE A 57 -6.36 -21.34 2.67
N ARG A 58 -7.29 -22.26 2.39
CA ARG A 58 -7.48 -22.83 1.05
C ARG A 58 -8.61 -22.10 0.34
N ILE A 59 -8.35 -21.64 -0.88
CA ILE A 59 -9.29 -20.90 -1.70
C ILE A 59 -9.43 -21.61 -3.04
N GLU A 60 -10.65 -21.93 -3.45
CA GLU A 60 -10.96 -22.45 -4.77
C GLU A 60 -11.79 -21.43 -5.54
N VAL A 61 -11.25 -20.91 -6.63
CA VAL A 61 -11.91 -19.89 -7.45
C VAL A 61 -12.28 -20.51 -8.80
N ALA A 62 -13.54 -20.88 -8.95
CA ALA A 62 -14.07 -21.42 -10.20
C ALA A 62 -14.07 -20.34 -11.30
N GLY A 63 -13.77 -20.72 -12.54
CA GLY A 63 -13.73 -19.82 -13.69
C GLY A 63 -12.49 -18.91 -13.75
N ALA A 64 -11.71 -18.79 -12.68
CA ALA A 64 -10.51 -17.95 -12.66
C ALA A 64 -9.43 -18.48 -13.61
N ARG A 65 -8.84 -17.58 -14.41
CA ARG A 65 -7.78 -17.90 -15.39
C ARG A 65 -6.51 -17.08 -15.23
N ASN A 66 -6.64 -15.84 -14.73
CA ASN A 66 -5.52 -14.93 -14.54
C ASN A 66 -4.95 -15.10 -13.12
N GLU A 67 -3.86 -15.85 -13.02
CA GLU A 67 -3.18 -16.12 -11.74
C GLU A 67 -2.60 -14.86 -11.11
N GLN A 68 -1.95 -14.00 -11.91
CA GLN A 68 -1.30 -12.80 -11.41
C GLN A 68 -2.32 -11.83 -10.78
N ALA A 69 -3.44 -11.63 -11.46
CA ALA A 69 -4.55 -10.83 -10.95
C ALA A 69 -5.12 -11.39 -9.64
N LEU A 70 -5.21 -12.72 -9.51
CA LEU A 70 -5.68 -13.39 -8.31
C LEU A 70 -4.67 -13.26 -7.16
N VAL A 71 -3.37 -13.42 -7.43
CA VAL A 71 -2.30 -13.18 -6.44
C VAL A 71 -2.42 -11.76 -5.91
N GLN A 72 -2.42 -10.75 -6.80
CA GLN A 72 -2.49 -9.35 -6.40
C GLN A 72 -3.73 -9.06 -5.54
N LEU A 73 -4.89 -9.58 -5.91
CA LEU A 73 -6.13 -9.37 -5.16
C LEU A 73 -6.06 -9.97 -3.74
N LEU A 74 -5.47 -11.15 -3.60
CA LEU A 74 -5.39 -11.87 -2.34
C LEU A 74 -4.24 -11.39 -1.44
N THR A 75 -3.16 -10.82 -1.99
CA THR A 75 -1.97 -10.47 -1.20
C THR A 75 -1.85 -8.99 -0.86
N ARG A 76 -2.56 -8.09 -1.53
CA ARG A 76 -2.53 -6.66 -1.17
C ARG A 76 -3.11 -6.44 0.22
N SER A 77 -2.37 -5.80 1.13
CA SER A 77 -2.91 -5.58 2.48
C SER A 77 -3.97 -4.48 2.49
N ALA A 78 -4.02 -3.61 1.48
CA ALA A 78 -4.88 -2.44 1.43
C ALA A 78 -4.70 -1.52 2.66
N ASN A 79 -3.47 -1.45 3.18
CA ASN A 79 -3.14 -0.60 4.30
C ASN A 79 -2.94 0.86 3.82
N LEU A 80 -4.03 1.63 3.85
CA LEU A 80 -4.01 3.06 3.57
C LEU A 80 -3.40 3.83 4.74
N ARG A 81 -2.45 4.71 4.46
CA ARG A 81 -1.84 5.63 5.41
C ARG A 81 -1.83 7.04 4.85
N PHE A 82 -2.20 8.00 5.69
CA PHE A 82 -1.90 9.41 5.46
C PHE A 82 -0.69 9.76 6.33
N CYS A 83 0.42 10.09 5.69
CA CYS A 83 1.71 10.28 6.36
C CYS A 83 2.17 11.73 6.23
N GLU A 84 2.62 12.31 7.33
CA GLU A 84 3.41 13.55 7.29
C GLU A 84 4.70 13.28 6.52
N THR A 85 5.05 14.17 5.59
CA THR A 85 6.30 14.03 4.82
C THR A 85 7.37 15.00 5.32
N PHE A 86 8.62 14.60 5.17
CA PHE A 86 9.75 15.51 5.22
C PHE A 86 10.01 16.08 3.83
N THR A 87 10.46 17.33 3.80
CA THR A 87 10.99 17.96 2.60
C THR A 87 12.45 17.59 2.39
N PHE A 88 12.96 17.77 1.17
CA PHE A 88 14.37 17.61 0.88
C PHE A 88 15.24 18.50 1.77
N ALA A 89 14.88 19.77 1.96
CA ALA A 89 15.61 20.70 2.84
C ALA A 89 15.73 20.19 4.28
N GLU A 90 14.67 19.60 4.84
CA GLU A 90 14.68 19.04 6.20
C GLU A 90 15.63 17.83 6.34
N LEU A 91 15.94 17.13 5.24
CA LEU A 91 16.81 15.95 5.22
C LEU A 91 18.15 16.16 4.53
N ALA A 92 18.39 17.35 3.95
CA ALA A 92 19.51 17.59 3.05
C ALA A 92 20.86 17.23 3.68
N ALA A 93 21.11 17.63 4.93
CA ALA A 93 22.35 17.31 5.63
C ALA A 93 22.58 15.80 5.74
N GLY A 94 21.55 15.03 6.15
CA GLY A 94 21.66 13.59 6.28
C GLY A 94 21.75 12.87 4.93
N ILE A 95 21.08 13.40 3.89
CA ILE A 95 21.21 12.88 2.53
C ILE A 95 22.62 13.12 1.99
N MET A 96 23.22 14.29 2.24
CA MET A 96 24.60 14.57 1.84
C MET A 96 25.61 13.69 2.59
N GLU A 97 25.45 13.54 3.91
CA GLU A 97 26.28 12.63 4.71
C GLU A 97 26.23 11.19 4.16
N LEU A 98 25.05 10.76 3.70
CA LEU A 98 24.89 9.46 3.06
C LEU A 98 25.61 9.32 1.71
N PHE A 99 25.67 10.38 0.89
CA PHE A 99 26.43 10.37 -0.36
C PHE A 99 27.95 10.39 -0.16
N GLU A 100 28.41 10.95 0.97
CA GLU A 100 29.81 10.99 1.36
C GLU A 100 30.29 9.69 2.03
N SER A 101 29.40 8.71 2.21
CA SER A 101 29.73 7.42 2.83
C SER A 101 30.80 6.65 2.03
N ASP A 102 31.94 6.38 2.68
CA ASP A 102 33.04 5.56 2.14
C ASP A 102 32.70 4.07 2.00
N ASP A 103 31.50 3.60 2.39
CA ASP A 103 31.12 2.19 2.24
C ASP A 103 30.94 1.84 0.75
N PRO A 104 31.79 1.00 0.14
CA PRO A 104 31.67 0.65 -1.28
C PRO A 104 30.38 -0.14 -1.61
N ARG A 105 29.59 -0.51 -0.60
CA ARG A 105 28.26 -1.13 -0.75
C ARG A 105 27.13 -0.09 -0.84
N SER A 106 27.41 1.19 -0.59
CA SER A 106 26.47 2.31 -0.73
C SER A 106 26.19 2.57 -2.23
N LYS A 107 25.29 1.78 -2.83
CA LYS A 107 24.77 2.11 -4.17
C LYS A 107 23.75 3.26 -4.12
N LEU A 108 24.02 4.28 -3.32
CA LEU A 108 23.32 5.55 -3.44
C LEU A 108 23.75 6.30 -4.70
N GLY A 109 24.84 5.93 -5.36
CA GLY A 109 25.21 6.52 -6.67
C GLY A 109 24.14 6.37 -7.77
N SER A 110 23.16 5.48 -7.61
CA SER A 110 21.98 5.40 -8.49
C SER A 110 20.75 6.17 -7.98
N LEU A 111 20.82 6.71 -6.77
CA LEU A 111 19.83 7.64 -6.23
C LEU A 111 20.24 9.05 -6.65
N HIS A 112 19.42 9.71 -7.45
CA HIS A 112 19.62 11.11 -7.82
C HIS A 112 18.73 11.99 -6.96
N VAL A 113 19.19 13.18 -6.60
CA VAL A 113 18.41 14.15 -5.82
C VAL A 113 18.04 15.35 -6.69
N GLY A 114 16.80 15.82 -6.54
CA GLY A 114 16.33 17.01 -7.22
C GLY A 114 16.86 18.29 -6.57
N ALA A 115 16.90 19.39 -7.31
CA ALA A 115 17.41 20.68 -6.83
C ALA A 115 16.38 21.51 -6.02
N ALA A 116 15.13 21.07 -5.93
CA ALA A 116 14.06 21.84 -5.29
C ALA A 116 14.04 21.60 -3.77
N GLU A 117 14.46 22.59 -2.99
CA GLU A 117 14.58 22.51 -1.53
C GLU A 117 13.27 22.15 -0.81
N ASN A 118 12.15 22.74 -1.20
CA ASN A 118 10.83 22.49 -0.61
C ASN A 118 10.09 21.28 -1.21
N SER A 119 10.77 20.46 -2.00
CA SER A 119 10.18 19.26 -2.58
C SER A 119 9.89 18.20 -1.51
N PRO A 120 8.73 17.54 -1.52
CA PRO A 120 8.49 16.33 -0.71
C PRO A 120 9.20 15.09 -1.28
N VAL A 121 9.67 15.17 -2.53
CA VAL A 121 10.50 14.15 -3.17
C VAL A 121 11.95 14.39 -2.78
N VAL A 122 12.54 13.40 -2.14
CA VAL A 122 13.91 13.44 -1.59
C VAL A 122 14.92 12.68 -2.45
N GLY A 123 14.46 12.02 -3.51
CA GLY A 123 15.32 11.39 -4.50
C GLY A 123 14.56 10.66 -5.60
N TYR A 124 15.31 10.13 -6.57
CA TYR A 124 14.82 9.42 -7.74
C TYR A 124 15.72 8.22 -8.02
N ALA A 125 15.13 7.08 -8.39
CA ALA A 125 15.91 5.93 -8.84
C ALA A 125 15.12 5.04 -9.79
N MET A 126 15.83 4.28 -10.62
CA MET A 126 15.22 3.24 -11.45
C MET A 126 14.73 2.07 -10.59
N ALA A 127 13.66 1.40 -11.03
CA ALA A 127 13.07 0.25 -10.33
C ALA A 127 14.10 -0.83 -9.93
N ARG A 128 15.09 -1.10 -10.80
CA ARG A 128 16.13 -2.11 -10.60
C ARG A 128 17.06 -1.81 -9.41
N ASP A 129 17.14 -0.55 -9.01
CA ASP A 129 18.06 -0.08 -7.97
C ASP A 129 17.36 0.11 -6.61
N THR A 130 16.03 0.23 -6.61
CA THR A 130 15.21 0.46 -5.39
C THR A 130 15.45 -0.57 -4.29
N ALA A 131 15.60 -1.86 -4.62
CA ALA A 131 15.81 -2.92 -3.64
C ALA A 131 17.13 -2.75 -2.87
N GLN A 132 18.17 -2.30 -3.55
CA GLN A 132 19.46 -2.06 -2.91
C GLN A 132 19.45 -0.76 -2.10
N ILE A 133 18.84 0.29 -2.64
CA ILE A 133 18.67 1.56 -1.92
C ILE A 133 17.87 1.32 -0.64
N ASN A 134 16.80 0.53 -0.69
CA ASN A 134 16.02 0.15 0.49
C ASN A 134 16.87 -0.55 1.55
N LYS A 135 17.70 -1.52 1.15
CA LYS A 135 18.60 -2.23 2.07
C LYS A 135 19.51 -1.26 2.83
N PHE A 136 20.02 -0.26 2.11
CA PHE A 136 20.88 0.77 2.68
C PHE A 136 20.12 1.72 3.61
N LEU A 137 18.96 2.24 3.17
CA LEU A 137 18.11 3.14 3.96
C LEU A 137 17.51 2.47 5.22
N SER A 138 17.43 1.14 5.24
CA SER A 138 17.07 0.36 6.44
C SER A 138 18.26 -0.03 7.32
N GLY A 139 19.48 0.32 6.91
CA GLY A 139 20.71 -0.05 7.59
C GLY A 139 21.01 0.81 8.82
N GLN A 140 21.99 0.38 9.61
CA GLN A 140 22.39 1.07 10.85
C GLN A 140 22.88 2.51 10.58
N GLU A 141 23.56 2.74 9.46
CA GLU A 141 24.06 4.07 9.08
C GLU A 141 22.94 5.06 8.83
N ALA A 142 21.98 4.72 7.96
CA ALA A 142 20.79 5.55 7.74
C ALA A 142 19.97 5.74 9.03
N MET A 143 19.90 4.73 9.90
CA MET A 143 19.27 4.85 11.22
C MET A 143 20.01 5.79 12.16
N ASN A 144 21.34 5.87 12.10
CA ASN A 144 22.11 6.83 12.90
C ASN A 144 21.89 8.27 12.42
N ILE A 145 21.72 8.46 11.11
CA ILE A 145 21.57 9.78 10.48
C ILE A 145 20.15 10.32 10.63
N PHE A 146 19.15 9.53 10.25
CA PHE A 146 17.75 9.97 10.22
C PHE A 146 16.95 9.57 11.47
N GLY A 147 17.46 8.63 12.25
CA GLY A 147 16.75 8.06 13.40
C GLY A 147 15.57 7.18 13.00
N SER A 148 14.91 6.60 14.00
CA SER A 148 13.73 5.74 13.80
C SER A 148 12.45 6.49 13.44
N SER A 149 12.51 7.83 13.33
CA SER A 149 11.35 8.68 13.04
C SER A 149 11.13 8.95 11.55
N VAL A 150 12.06 8.49 10.70
CA VAL A 150 11.99 8.64 9.25
C VAL A 150 11.83 7.27 8.61
N GLN A 151 10.85 7.15 7.72
CA GLN A 151 10.65 5.99 6.87
C GLN A 151 10.70 6.44 5.41
N PHE A 152 11.42 5.70 4.58
CA PHE A 152 11.46 5.96 3.15
C PHE A 152 10.46 5.09 2.40
N LEU A 153 9.69 5.70 1.50
CA LEU A 153 8.68 5.04 0.67
C LEU A 153 8.88 5.46 -0.79
N TRP A 154 8.72 4.52 -1.72
CA TRP A 154 8.76 4.80 -3.15
C TRP A 154 7.38 5.18 -3.67
N GLY A 155 7.34 6.03 -4.69
CA GLY A 155 6.14 6.24 -5.50
C GLY A 155 5.62 4.92 -6.07
N ALA A 156 4.30 4.80 -6.20
CA ALA A 156 3.66 3.61 -6.77
C ALA A 156 3.91 3.48 -8.29
N LYS A 157 4.33 4.58 -8.94
CA LYS A 157 4.54 4.67 -10.37
C LYS A 157 5.80 5.43 -10.70
N ALA A 158 6.29 5.19 -11.92
CA ALA A 158 7.35 5.99 -12.48
C ALA A 158 6.86 7.42 -12.73
N CYS A 159 7.70 8.41 -12.43
CA CYS A 159 7.40 9.83 -12.59
C CYS A 159 7.84 10.38 -13.97
N ASN A 160 8.63 9.63 -14.73
CA ASN A 160 9.20 10.09 -16.00
C ASN A 160 9.32 8.97 -17.06
N PRO A 161 9.60 9.31 -18.34
CA PRO A 161 9.79 8.32 -19.41
C PRO A 161 10.98 7.37 -19.20
N GLU A 162 11.96 7.78 -18.40
CA GLU A 162 13.12 6.96 -18.02
C GLU A 162 12.79 5.90 -16.97
N ARG A 163 11.54 5.90 -16.50
CA ARG A 163 10.97 4.95 -15.54
C ARG A 163 11.62 5.03 -14.16
N GLU A 164 12.03 6.23 -13.76
CA GLU A 164 12.45 6.50 -12.39
C GLU A 164 11.25 6.65 -11.46
N PHE A 165 11.47 6.29 -10.20
CA PHE A 165 10.50 6.36 -9.13
C PHE A 165 10.94 7.40 -8.11
N GLU A 166 9.98 8.19 -7.64
CA GLU A 166 10.19 9.18 -6.59
C GLU A 166 10.38 8.49 -5.24
N LEU A 167 11.37 8.95 -4.49
CA LEU A 167 11.60 8.58 -3.10
C LEU A 167 11.01 9.67 -2.20
N TYR A 168 10.18 9.25 -1.26
CA TYR A 168 9.59 10.10 -0.24
C TYR A 168 10.13 9.71 1.13
N ALA A 169 10.39 10.70 1.98
CA ALA A 169 10.63 10.48 3.39
C ALA A 169 9.37 10.85 4.17
N VAL A 170 8.86 9.92 4.96
CA VAL A 170 7.65 10.11 5.76
C VAL A 170 7.94 9.89 7.24
N ARG A 171 7.15 10.53 8.10
CA ARG A 171 7.25 10.31 9.54
C ARG A 171 6.88 8.88 9.87
N ALA A 172 7.84 8.11 10.38
CA ALA A 172 7.62 6.79 10.93
C ALA A 172 6.84 6.96 12.23
N ASN A 173 5.59 6.52 12.23
CA ASN A 173 4.75 6.58 13.41
C ASN A 173 4.91 5.26 14.17
N GLY A 174 5.60 5.33 15.32
CA GLY A 174 5.71 4.21 16.24
C GLY A 174 4.34 3.83 16.77
N ASN A 175 3.70 2.85 16.13
CA ASN A 175 2.53 2.09 16.58
C ASN A 175 1.34 2.91 17.12
N ARG A 176 0.30 3.14 16.29
CA ARG A 176 -1.15 2.85 16.60
C ARG A 176 -2.18 3.67 15.80
N LYS A 177 -1.92 4.94 15.45
CA LYS A 177 -2.96 5.78 14.79
C LYS A 177 -3.17 5.49 13.30
N GLU A 178 -2.15 5.03 12.57
CA GLU A 178 -2.26 4.87 11.11
C GLU A 178 -2.92 3.56 10.67
N GLU A 179 -2.94 2.52 11.53
CA GLU A 179 -3.76 1.33 11.30
C GLU A 179 -5.27 1.65 11.30
N LEU A 180 -5.66 2.83 11.80
CA LEU A 180 -7.05 3.26 11.85
C LEU A 180 -7.55 3.81 10.52
N TRP A 181 -6.70 4.40 9.67
CA TRP A 181 -7.15 5.07 8.44
C TRP A 181 -7.97 4.11 7.55
N SER A 182 -7.51 2.86 7.42
CA SER A 182 -8.25 1.83 6.68
C SER A 182 -9.57 1.38 7.33
N LYS A 183 -9.77 1.62 8.63
CA LYS A 183 -10.97 1.23 9.38
C LYS A 183 -12.01 2.34 9.48
N ILE A 184 -11.63 3.57 9.13
CA ILE A 184 -12.50 4.75 9.21
C ILE A 184 -13.01 5.21 7.85
N ILE A 185 -12.76 4.44 6.79
CA ILE A 185 -13.38 4.63 5.48
C ILE A 185 -14.79 4.05 5.54
N GLU A 186 -15.77 4.88 5.21
CA GLU A 186 -17.16 4.48 5.06
C GLU A 186 -17.44 4.01 3.63
N GLN A 187 -16.98 4.79 2.66
CA GLN A 187 -17.20 4.51 1.24
C GLN A 187 -16.08 5.12 0.40
N SER A 188 -15.82 4.52 -0.76
CA SER A 188 -14.91 5.05 -1.77
C SER A 188 -15.45 4.83 -3.16
N ASP A 189 -15.40 5.87 -3.99
CA ASP A 189 -15.91 5.88 -5.35
C ASP A 189 -14.89 6.41 -6.35
N VAL A 190 -14.98 5.90 -7.57
CA VAL A 190 -14.15 6.39 -8.68
C VAL A 190 -14.94 7.41 -9.47
N PHE A 191 -14.31 8.53 -9.78
CA PHE A 191 -14.86 9.51 -10.69
C PHE A 191 -13.81 10.00 -11.67
N GLU A 192 -14.28 10.49 -12.81
CA GLU A 192 -13.46 11.08 -13.84
C GLU A 192 -13.91 12.51 -14.07
N GLU A 193 -12.98 13.45 -13.93
CA GLU A 193 -13.23 14.86 -14.14
C GLU A 193 -12.14 15.44 -15.04
N ASN A 194 -12.53 16.10 -16.14
CA ASN A 194 -11.60 16.71 -17.11
C ASN A 194 -10.52 15.73 -17.63
N GLY A 195 -10.90 14.46 -17.84
CA GLY A 195 -10.00 13.40 -18.29
C GLY A 195 -9.01 12.90 -17.23
N ARG A 196 -9.20 13.28 -15.95
CA ARG A 196 -8.41 12.80 -14.82
C ARG A 196 -9.26 11.88 -13.95
N VAL A 197 -8.76 10.67 -13.72
CA VAL A 197 -9.38 9.70 -12.84
C VAL A 197 -8.92 9.95 -11.40
N SER A 198 -9.86 10.02 -10.47
CA SER A 198 -9.59 10.16 -9.04
C SER A 198 -10.44 9.21 -8.22
N VAL A 199 -10.03 8.99 -6.96
CA VAL A 199 -10.78 8.18 -6.00
C VAL A 199 -11.26 9.09 -4.88
N SER A 200 -12.58 9.24 -4.74
CA SER A 200 -13.19 9.85 -3.57
C SER A 200 -13.19 8.86 -2.41
N VAL A 201 -12.97 9.35 -1.20
CA VAL A 201 -13.03 8.60 0.05
C VAL A 201 -13.88 9.39 1.02
N GLN A 202 -15.00 8.80 1.42
CA GLN A 202 -15.83 9.26 2.52
C GLN A 202 -15.41 8.56 3.80
N PHE A 203 -15.19 9.33 4.85
CA PHE A 203 -14.88 8.82 6.17
C PHE A 203 -16.14 8.65 7.02
N THR A 204 -16.08 7.72 7.97
CA THR A 204 -17.04 7.66 9.08
C THR A 204 -16.99 8.95 9.89
N GLU A 205 -18.00 9.23 10.71
CA GLU A 205 -18.05 10.42 11.57
C GLU A 205 -16.78 10.60 12.42
N HIS A 206 -16.30 9.51 13.05
CA HIS A 206 -15.03 9.54 13.80
C HIS A 206 -13.82 9.79 12.89
N GLY A 207 -13.81 9.17 11.70
CA GLY A 207 -12.74 9.37 10.73
C GLY A 207 -12.66 10.79 10.20
N ALA A 208 -13.80 11.44 9.98
CA ALA A 208 -13.89 12.84 9.57
C ALA A 208 -13.25 13.77 10.62
N GLN A 209 -13.47 13.51 11.91
CA GLN A 209 -12.87 14.28 13.00
C GLN A 209 -11.34 14.08 13.07
N GLU A 210 -10.87 12.84 12.96
CA GLU A 210 -9.43 12.55 12.93
C GLU A 210 -8.76 13.16 11.68
N TRP A 211 -9.44 13.13 10.53
CA TRP A 211 -8.97 13.74 9.29
C TRP A 211 -8.90 15.27 9.36
N ALA A 212 -9.92 15.93 9.93
CA ALA A 212 -9.92 17.37 10.16
C ALA A 212 -8.75 17.77 11.08
N ALA A 213 -8.57 17.07 12.20
CA ALA A 213 -7.46 17.32 13.12
C ALA A 213 -6.09 17.12 12.44
N PHE A 214 -5.94 16.07 11.64
CA PHE A 214 -4.72 15.76 10.90
C PHE A 214 -4.39 16.84 9.86
N THR A 215 -5.37 17.26 9.05
CA THR A 215 -5.19 18.30 8.02
C THR A 215 -4.95 19.67 8.63
N ASN A 216 -5.63 20.01 9.73
CA ASN A 216 -5.39 21.26 10.45
C ASN A 216 -3.95 21.37 10.99
N LYS A 217 -3.41 20.27 11.52
CA LYS A 217 -2.01 20.20 11.99
C LYS A 217 -1.00 20.34 10.84
N ASN A 218 -1.37 19.88 9.64
CA ASN A 218 -0.48 19.79 8.48
C ASN A 218 -0.76 20.86 7.40
N LYS A 219 -1.39 21.99 7.76
CA LYS A 219 -1.61 23.10 6.81
C LYS A 219 -0.29 23.59 6.21
N MET A 220 -0.31 23.82 4.90
CA MET A 220 0.84 24.18 4.07
C MET A 220 1.98 23.15 4.09
N ARG A 221 1.70 21.90 4.47
CA ARG A 221 2.64 20.78 4.41
C ARG A 221 2.15 19.73 3.43
N TYR A 222 3.11 18.98 2.87
CA TYR A 222 2.82 17.82 2.04
C TYR A 222 2.43 16.63 2.93
N VAL A 223 1.47 15.85 2.45
CA VAL A 223 1.00 14.62 3.09
C VAL A 223 1.04 13.52 2.05
N ALA A 224 1.82 12.48 2.31
CA ALA A 224 1.84 11.30 1.46
C ALA A 224 0.61 10.44 1.74
N ILE A 225 -0.09 10.09 0.68
CA ILE A 225 -1.16 9.09 0.68
C ILE A 225 -0.52 7.79 0.20
N ALA A 226 -0.23 6.90 1.15
CA ALA A 226 0.48 5.66 0.90
C ALA A 226 -0.45 4.45 1.03
N LEU A 227 -0.27 3.47 0.16
CA LEU A 227 -0.96 2.18 0.23
C LEU A 227 0.07 1.07 0.07
N ASP A 228 0.07 0.09 0.97
CA ASP A 228 0.98 -1.05 0.95
C ASP A 228 2.47 -0.63 0.87
N LYS A 229 2.84 0.46 1.58
CA LYS A 229 4.19 1.08 1.59
C LYS A 229 4.62 1.75 0.27
N GLN A 230 3.69 2.06 -0.62
CA GLN A 230 3.94 2.84 -1.83
C GLN A 230 3.15 4.14 -1.80
N VAL A 231 3.77 5.26 -2.16
CA VAL A 231 3.13 6.58 -2.22
C VAL A 231 2.37 6.71 -3.54
N TYR A 232 1.06 6.91 -3.46
CA TYR A 232 0.21 7.11 -4.65
C TYR A 232 0.01 8.58 -4.98
N SER A 233 0.03 9.43 -3.95
CA SER A 233 -0.13 10.87 -4.08
C SER A 233 0.58 11.56 -2.93
N CYS A 234 1.07 12.78 -3.15
CA CYS A 234 1.68 13.60 -2.11
C CYS A 234 1.24 15.07 -2.24
N PRO A 235 -0.06 15.36 -2.05
CA PRO A 235 -0.57 16.73 -2.17
C PRO A 235 -0.14 17.59 -0.99
N MET A 236 -0.11 18.91 -1.22
CA MET A 236 -0.04 19.90 -0.16
C MET A 236 -1.43 20.11 0.46
N VAL A 237 -1.52 20.07 1.78
CA VAL A 237 -2.75 20.41 2.50
C VAL A 237 -2.87 21.93 2.58
N LEU A 238 -3.82 22.51 1.85
CA LEU A 238 -4.00 23.97 1.81
C LEU A 238 -4.74 24.53 3.04
N SER A 239 -5.71 23.76 3.56
CA SER A 239 -6.53 24.14 4.70
C SER A 239 -6.98 22.89 5.46
N GLU A 240 -7.57 23.10 6.63
CA GLU A 240 -8.31 22.05 7.32
C GLU A 240 -9.47 21.54 6.45
N ILE A 241 -9.69 20.23 6.44
CA ILE A 241 -10.77 19.57 5.69
C ILE A 241 -11.77 18.98 6.69
N THR A 242 -12.92 19.62 6.80
CA THR A 242 -14.00 19.24 7.75
C THR A 242 -15.20 18.58 7.08
N SER A 243 -15.20 18.43 5.75
CA SER A 243 -16.31 17.84 5.00
C SER A 243 -16.52 16.35 5.26
N GLY A 244 -15.54 15.67 5.85
CA GLY A 244 -15.56 14.21 6.05
C GLY A 244 -15.26 13.40 4.80
N GLU A 245 -14.89 14.07 3.70
CA GLU A 245 -14.50 13.45 2.44
C GLU A 245 -13.13 13.96 1.97
N THR A 246 -12.44 13.14 1.18
CA THR A 246 -11.20 13.55 0.52
C THR A 246 -11.06 12.89 -0.85
N VAL A 247 -10.22 13.49 -1.70
CA VAL A 247 -9.95 13.00 -3.04
C VAL A 247 -8.49 12.55 -3.12
N ILE A 248 -8.29 11.27 -3.40
CA ILE A 248 -6.99 10.72 -3.77
C ILE A 248 -6.84 10.92 -5.27
N SER A 249 -6.07 11.94 -5.64
CA SER A 249 -5.73 12.28 -7.03
C SER A 249 -4.33 11.79 -7.38
N GLY A 250 -4.10 11.49 -8.66
CA GLY A 250 -2.82 11.00 -9.17
C GLY A 250 -2.92 10.55 -10.61
N SER A 251 -1.84 10.01 -11.17
CA SER A 251 -1.83 9.47 -12.54
C SER A 251 -2.45 8.08 -12.60
N PHE A 252 -3.68 7.91 -12.12
CA PHE A 252 -4.41 6.64 -12.17
C PHE A 252 -4.97 6.36 -13.56
N THR A 253 -4.91 5.10 -13.98
CA THR A 253 -5.84 4.58 -14.98
C THR A 253 -7.20 4.31 -14.31
N LEU A 254 -8.26 4.25 -15.11
CA LEU A 254 -9.60 3.89 -14.62
C LEU A 254 -9.61 2.55 -13.89
N GLU A 255 -8.87 1.55 -14.39
CA GLU A 255 -8.76 0.23 -13.78
C GLU A 255 -8.06 0.30 -12.42
N GLU A 256 -6.95 1.02 -12.30
CA GLU A 256 -6.24 1.16 -11.02
C GLU A 256 -7.06 1.93 -9.97
N ALA A 257 -7.83 2.94 -10.39
CA ALA A 257 -8.72 3.65 -9.49
C ALA A 257 -9.85 2.76 -8.98
N LYS A 258 -10.44 1.93 -9.87
CA LYS A 258 -11.46 0.92 -9.48
C LYS A 258 -10.88 -0.12 -8.54
N ASP A 259 -9.66 -0.56 -8.79
CA ASP A 259 -8.94 -1.47 -7.92
C ASP A 259 -8.69 -0.87 -6.55
N LEU A 260 -8.27 0.39 -6.51
CA LEU A 260 -8.06 1.12 -5.27
C LEU A 260 -9.37 1.27 -4.49
N SER A 261 -10.43 1.83 -5.09
CA SER A 261 -11.75 2.00 -4.46
C SER A 261 -12.31 0.66 -3.96
N SER A 262 -12.20 -0.41 -4.74
CA SER A 262 -12.63 -1.76 -4.32
C SER A 262 -11.87 -2.25 -3.09
N LEU A 263 -10.54 -2.05 -3.04
CA LEU A 263 -9.74 -2.41 -1.88
C LEU A 263 -10.09 -1.59 -0.64
N LEU A 264 -10.30 -0.27 -0.80
CA LEU A 264 -10.68 0.62 0.29
C LEU A 264 -12.05 0.26 0.88
N ASN A 265 -13.02 -0.07 0.02
CA ASN A 265 -14.38 -0.46 0.44
C ASN A 265 -14.43 -1.81 1.17
N VAL A 266 -13.54 -2.76 0.81
CA VAL A 266 -13.49 -4.05 1.51
C VAL A 266 -12.70 -3.97 2.81
N GLY A 267 -11.66 -3.13 2.84
CA GLY A 267 -10.79 -2.93 3.99
C GLY A 267 -9.47 -3.72 3.94
N SER A 268 -8.65 -3.46 4.96
CA SER A 268 -7.29 -3.97 5.04
C SER A 268 -7.18 -5.37 5.65
N LEU A 269 -6.19 -6.13 5.20
CA LEU A 269 -5.88 -7.43 5.80
C LEU A 269 -5.33 -7.23 7.22
N PRO A 270 -5.83 -7.98 8.23
CA PRO A 270 -5.41 -7.84 9.61
C PRO A 270 -4.02 -8.43 9.90
N VAL A 271 -3.44 -9.14 8.94
CA VAL A 271 -2.15 -9.80 9.03
C VAL A 271 -1.53 -9.90 7.64
N GLY A 272 -0.19 -9.91 7.57
CA GLY A 272 0.52 -10.18 6.32
C GLY A 272 0.17 -11.55 5.78
N VAL A 273 0.11 -11.68 4.45
CA VAL A 273 -0.17 -12.96 3.80
C VAL A 273 0.73 -13.17 2.58
N ARG A 274 1.00 -14.42 2.25
CA ARG A 274 1.68 -14.83 1.01
C ARG A 274 1.03 -16.05 0.38
N ILE A 275 1.25 -16.25 -0.91
CA ILE A 275 0.79 -17.44 -1.61
C ILE A 275 1.78 -18.58 -1.33
N ALA A 276 1.34 -19.61 -0.60
CA ALA A 276 2.14 -20.80 -0.32
C ALA A 276 2.14 -21.78 -1.51
N SER A 277 0.99 -21.93 -2.18
CA SER A 277 0.92 -22.68 -3.44
C SER A 277 -0.26 -22.25 -4.30
N MET A 278 -0.14 -22.46 -5.61
CA MET A 278 -1.20 -22.19 -6.58
C MET A 278 -1.23 -23.31 -7.63
N LYS A 279 -2.44 -23.76 -7.99
CA LYS A 279 -2.65 -24.82 -8.99
C LYS A 279 -3.86 -24.53 -9.86
N LYS A 280 -3.70 -24.60 -11.19
CA LYS A 280 -4.83 -24.63 -12.11
C LYS A 280 -5.57 -25.96 -12.01
N VAL A 281 -6.88 -25.90 -11.93
CA VAL A 281 -7.78 -27.05 -12.00
C VAL A 281 -8.37 -27.07 -13.40
N ARG A 282 -8.13 -28.14 -14.14
CA ARG A 282 -8.78 -28.33 -15.44
C ARG A 282 -10.26 -28.64 -15.21
N GLY A 283 -11.12 -27.97 -15.97
CA GLY A 283 -12.52 -28.40 -16.10
C GLY A 283 -12.56 -29.81 -16.69
N LYS A 284 -13.51 -30.64 -16.28
CA LYS A 284 -13.65 -31.98 -16.87
C LYS A 284 -14.10 -31.84 -18.33
N GLY A 285 -13.15 -31.82 -19.26
CA GLY A 285 -13.38 -32.04 -20.68
C GLY A 285 -13.40 -33.54 -20.97
N LYS A 286 -14.39 -33.99 -21.75
CA LYS A 286 -14.30 -35.29 -22.44
C LYS A 286 -13.21 -35.22 -23.51
#